data_AF-A0A2V8IA18-F1
#
_entry.id   AF-A0A2V8IA18-F1
#
_cell.length_a   1.000
_cell.length_b   1.000
_cell.length_c   1.000
_cell.angle_alpha   90.00
_cell.angle_beta   90.00
_cell.angle_gamma   90.00
#
_symmetry.space_group_name_H-M   'P 1'
#
loop_
_entity.id
_entity.type
_entity.pdbx_description
1 polymer ?
#
loop_
_entity_poly.entity_id
_entity_poly.type
_entity_poly.pdbx_seq_one_letter_code
_entity_poly.pdbx_strand_id
1 'polypeptide(L)'
;EELANEGKYNDAIDQYQKAVDIDSHNSLALFRMGEALFELGNLQAASGMFQEALNGDLKPKWVEVWAYINRGKIFDIRGQRERAVTEYQKAANTGDDSYGAKAEADKYVKEPFRRAGKTTIG
;
A
#
# COMPACT_ATOMS: atom_id res chain seq x y z
N GLU A 1 4.71 -4.72 22.74
CA GLU A 1 3.76 -5.14 21.69
C GLU A 1 4.28 -4.88 20.27
N GLU A 2 5.17 -3.89 20.06
CA GLU A 2 5.76 -3.59 18.74
C GLU A 2 6.51 -4.77 18.10
N LEU A 3 7.41 -5.42 18.85
CA LEU A 3 8.17 -6.60 18.37
C LEU A 3 7.26 -7.78 17.94
N ALA A 4 6.13 -7.95 18.63
CA ALA A 4 5.18 -9.02 18.31
C ALA A 4 4.42 -8.74 17.00
N ASN A 5 4.20 -7.47 16.66
CA ASN A 5 3.60 -7.08 15.37
C ASN A 5 4.63 -7.18 14.25
N GLU A 6 5.88 -6.78 14.49
CA GLU A 6 6.96 -6.94 13.52
C GLU A 6 7.19 -8.41 13.14
N GLY A 7 7.19 -9.32 14.12
CA GLY A 7 7.25 -10.76 13.85
C GLY A 7 6.12 -11.24 12.94
N LYS A 8 4.87 -10.83 13.23
CA LYS A 8 3.70 -11.21 12.41
C LYS A 8 3.78 -10.68 10.98
N TYR A 9 4.26 -9.45 10.79
CA TYR A 9 4.41 -8.88 9.44
C TYR A 9 5.52 -9.57 8.66
N ASN A 10 6.65 -9.91 9.31
CA ASN A 10 7.71 -10.69 8.67
C ASN A 10 7.24 -12.09 8.28
N ASP A 11 6.50 -12.77 9.15
CA ASP A 11 5.90 -14.08 8.84
C ASP A 11 4.91 -13.96 7.67
N ALA A 12 4.08 -12.91 7.66
CA ALA A 12 3.15 -12.66 6.57
C ALA A 12 3.88 -12.43 5.23
N ILE A 13 4.98 -11.67 5.25
CA ILE A 13 5.83 -11.45 4.06
C ILE A 13 6.37 -12.78 3.53
N ASP A 14 6.87 -13.68 4.39
CA ASP A 14 7.36 -15.00 3.96
C ASP A 14 6.24 -15.84 3.32
N GLN A 15 5.03 -15.80 3.87
CA GLN A 15 3.87 -16.51 3.29
C GLN A 15 3.46 -15.93 1.94
N TYR A 16 3.42 -14.60 1.80
CA TYR A 16 3.10 -13.97 0.53
C TYR A 16 4.20 -14.14 -0.50
N GLN A 17 5.47 -14.15 -0.08
CA GLN A 17 6.60 -14.43 -0.95
C GLN A 17 6.45 -15.81 -1.61
N LYS A 18 6.11 -16.85 -0.84
CA LYS A 18 5.80 -18.18 -1.41
C LYS A 18 4.67 -18.16 -2.42
N ALA A 19 3.64 -17.33 -2.22
CA ALA A 19 2.56 -17.18 -3.19
C ALA A 19 3.03 -16.49 -4.48
N VAL A 20 3.91 -15.50 -4.36
CA VAL A 20 4.55 -14.81 -5.50
C VAL A 20 5.54 -15.72 -6.23
N ASP A 21 6.24 -16.62 -5.53
CA ASP A 21 7.10 -17.63 -6.15
C ASP A 21 6.31 -18.67 -6.98
N ILE A 22 5.06 -18.93 -6.61
CA ILE A 22 4.15 -19.79 -7.39
C ILE A 22 3.52 -19.02 -8.56
N ASP A 23 3.08 -17.78 -8.30
CA ASP A 23 2.50 -16.89 -9.29
C ASP A 23 3.04 -15.47 -9.10
N SER A 24 4.03 -15.12 -9.92
CA SER A 24 4.71 -13.83 -9.87
C SER A 24 3.81 -12.66 -10.22
N HIS A 25 2.62 -12.91 -10.78
CA HIS A 25 1.66 -11.88 -11.15
C HIS A 25 0.50 -11.79 -10.18
N ASN A 26 0.51 -12.54 -9.07
CA ASN A 26 -0.56 -12.50 -8.09
C ASN A 26 -0.63 -11.14 -7.38
N SER A 27 -1.49 -10.27 -7.89
CA SER A 27 -1.66 -8.90 -7.43
C SER A 27 -2.08 -8.83 -5.97
N LEU A 28 -2.90 -9.77 -5.50
CA LEU A 28 -3.32 -9.83 -4.11
C LEU A 28 -2.14 -10.12 -3.17
N ALA A 29 -1.31 -11.10 -3.50
CA ALA A 29 -0.15 -11.46 -2.69
C ALA A 29 0.85 -10.31 -2.62
N LEU A 30 1.16 -9.71 -3.77
CA LEU A 30 2.03 -8.52 -3.87
C LEU A 30 1.46 -7.34 -3.06
N PHE A 31 0.16 -7.09 -3.16
CA PHE A 31 -0.51 -6.03 -2.39
C PHE A 31 -0.37 -6.26 -0.88
N ARG A 32 -0.66 -7.47 -0.41
CA ARG A 32 -0.59 -7.81 1.03
C ARG A 32 0.85 -7.76 1.57
N MET A 33 1.82 -8.17 0.76
CA MET A 33 3.24 -8.02 1.08
C MET A 33 3.62 -6.54 1.18
N GLY A 34 3.12 -5.69 0.28
CA GLY A 34 3.28 -4.24 0.34
C GLY A 34 2.68 -3.62 1.60
N GLU A 35 1.50 -4.06 2.05
CA GLU A 35 0.88 -3.62 3.29
C GLU A 35 1.73 -3.99 4.51
N ALA A 36 2.20 -5.24 4.60
CA ALA A 36 3.07 -5.68 5.69
C ALA A 36 4.38 -4.88 5.74
N LEU A 37 5.01 -4.63 4.59
CA LEU A 37 6.20 -3.78 4.49
C LEU A 37 5.94 -2.33 4.89
N PHE A 38 4.76 -1.79 4.54
CA PHE A 38 4.34 -0.45 4.94
C PHE A 38 4.23 -0.35 6.47
N GLU A 39 3.61 -1.34 7.12
CA GLU A 39 3.50 -1.40 8.58
C GLU A 39 4.87 -1.54 9.26
N LEU A 40 5.79 -2.31 8.68
CA LEU A 40 7.18 -2.39 9.15
C LEU A 40 7.96 -1.08 8.95
N GLY A 41 7.47 -0.14 8.14
CA GLY A 41 8.15 1.13 7.84
C GLY A 41 9.10 1.04 6.65
N ASN A 42 9.16 -0.09 5.96
CA ASN A 42 9.91 -0.28 4.73
C ASN A 42 9.15 0.32 3.52
N LEU A 43 9.00 1.64 3.53
CA LEU A 43 8.20 2.38 2.55
C LEU A 43 8.69 2.21 1.11
N GLN A 44 10.00 2.06 0.90
CA GLN A 44 10.56 1.87 -0.44
C GLN A 44 10.18 0.51 -1.01
N ALA A 45 10.34 -0.56 -0.24
CA ALA A 45 9.96 -1.91 -0.64
C ALA A 45 8.43 -2.02 -0.82
N ALA A 46 7.66 -1.44 0.11
CA ALA A 46 6.20 -1.39 0.00
C ALA A 46 5.73 -0.73 -1.31
N SER A 47 6.35 0.39 -1.69
CA SER A 47 6.03 1.09 -2.95
C SER A 47 6.31 0.22 -4.18
N GLY A 48 7.38 -0.57 -4.15
CA GLY A 48 7.71 -1.54 -5.19
C GLY A 48 6.64 -2.63 -5.30
N MET A 49 6.29 -3.26 -4.17
CA MET A 49 5.27 -4.32 -4.14
C MET A 49 3.90 -3.83 -4.62
N PHE A 50 3.47 -2.62 -4.25
CA PHE A 50 2.22 -2.06 -4.78
C PHE A 50 2.29 -1.77 -6.28
N GLN A 51 3.45 -1.37 -6.81
CA GLN A 51 3.62 -1.18 -8.25
C GLN A 51 3.60 -2.51 -9.01
N GLU A 52 4.21 -3.56 -8.45
CA GLU A 52 4.13 -4.91 -9.03
C GLU A 52 2.71 -5.46 -8.96
N ALA A 53 1.99 -5.24 -7.85
CA ALA A 53 0.58 -5.57 -7.74
C ALA A 53 -0.25 -4.90 -8.84
N LEU A 54 0.04 -3.63 -9.17
CA LEU A 54 -0.62 -2.91 -10.27
C LEU A 54 -0.27 -3.44 -11.67
N ASN A 55 0.87 -4.13 -11.82
CA ASN A 55 1.31 -4.74 -13.08
C ASN A 55 0.89 -6.22 -13.22
N GLY A 56 0.34 -6.81 -12.16
CA GLY A 56 -0.07 -8.21 -12.12
C GLY A 56 -1.46 -8.47 -12.72
N ASP A 57 -2.14 -9.49 -12.21
CA ASP A 57 -3.44 -9.94 -12.68
C ASP A 57 -4.63 -9.06 -12.24
N LEU A 58 -4.37 -8.11 -11.33
CA LEU A 58 -5.32 -7.17 -10.73
C LEU A 58 -6.55 -7.85 -10.12
N LYS A 59 -6.39 -9.10 -9.65
CA LYS A 59 -7.44 -9.78 -8.90
C LYS A 59 -7.09 -9.87 -7.43
N PRO A 60 -8.09 -9.65 -6.56
CA PRO A 60 -9.41 -9.11 -6.87
C PRO A 60 -9.35 -7.63 -7.32
N LYS A 61 -10.36 -7.16 -8.09
CA LYS A 61 -10.36 -5.83 -8.74
C LYS A 61 -10.08 -4.66 -7.78
N TRP A 62 -10.51 -4.76 -6.53
CA TRP A 62 -10.25 -3.73 -5.52
C TRP A 62 -8.76 -3.53 -5.22
N VAL A 63 -7.89 -4.49 -5.57
CA VAL A 63 -6.44 -4.34 -5.40
C VAL A 63 -5.92 -3.13 -6.17
N GLU A 64 -6.46 -2.86 -7.36
CA GLU A 64 -6.05 -1.72 -8.18
C GLU A 64 -6.24 -0.40 -7.43
N VAL A 65 -7.45 -0.13 -6.92
CA VAL A 65 -7.75 1.13 -6.23
C VAL A 65 -6.96 1.28 -4.94
N TRP A 66 -6.85 0.22 -4.16
CA TRP A 66 -6.15 0.26 -2.88
C TRP A 66 -4.62 0.34 -3.05
N ALA A 67 -4.06 -0.24 -4.11
CA ALA A 67 -2.65 -0.10 -4.43
C ALA A 67 -2.30 1.37 -4.74
N TYR A 68 -3.13 2.07 -5.54
CA TYR A 68 -2.96 3.51 -5.77
C TYR A 68 -3.06 4.33 -4.48
N ILE A 69 -4.05 4.04 -3.61
CA ILE A 69 -4.18 4.73 -2.31
C ILE A 69 -2.93 4.54 -1.45
N ASN A 70 -2.46 3.30 -1.29
CA ASN A 70 -1.31 3.01 -0.45
C ASN A 70 0.00 3.59 -1.01
N ARG A 71 0.18 3.61 -2.34
CA ARG A 71 1.29 4.34 -2.96
C ARG A 71 1.21 5.83 -2.70
N GLY A 72 0.02 6.42 -2.79
CA GLY A 72 -0.22 7.81 -2.42
C GLY A 72 0.20 8.09 -0.97
N LYS A 73 -0.21 7.22 -0.03
CA LYS A 73 0.17 7.32 1.39
C LYS A 73 1.69 7.29 1.58
N ILE A 74 2.38 6.40 0.88
CA ILE A 74 3.85 6.34 0.90
C ILE A 74 4.47 7.62 0.37
N PHE A 75 3.97 8.18 -0.73
CA PHE A 75 4.49 9.43 -1.27
C PHE A 75 4.29 10.61 -0.30
N ASP A 76 3.15 10.70 0.36
CA ASP A 76 2.89 11.72 1.38
C ASP A 76 3.87 11.62 2.55
N ILE A 77 4.12 10.40 3.07
CA ILE A 77 5.11 10.19 4.16
C ILE A 77 6.52 10.61 3.71
N ARG A 78 6.85 10.42 2.43
CA ARG A 78 8.13 10.83 1.84
C ARG A 78 8.20 12.32 1.46
N GLY A 79 7.17 13.10 1.76
CA GLY A 79 7.08 14.52 1.42
C GLY A 79 6.83 14.79 -0.07
N GLN A 80 6.51 13.77 -0.87
CA GLN A 80 6.27 13.87 -2.31
C GLN A 80 4.79 14.10 -2.61
N ARG A 81 4.25 15.21 -2.07
CA ARG A 81 2.80 15.49 -2.08
C ARG A 81 2.19 15.49 -3.47
N GLU A 82 2.84 16.08 -4.47
CA GLU A 82 2.33 16.14 -5.84
C GLU A 82 2.15 14.73 -6.44
N ARG A 83 3.10 13.83 -6.16
CA ARG A 83 3.02 12.43 -6.57
C ARG A 83 1.93 11.69 -5.80
N ALA A 84 1.79 11.97 -4.50
CA ALA A 84 0.73 11.40 -3.68
C ALA A 84 -0.66 11.73 -4.23
N VAL A 85 -0.93 13.01 -4.48
CA VAL A 85 -2.19 13.49 -5.08
C VAL A 85 -2.45 12.84 -6.43
N THR A 86 -1.41 12.70 -7.27
CA THR A 86 -1.53 12.00 -8.56
C THR A 86 -1.99 10.55 -8.38
N GLU A 87 -1.43 9.82 -7.41
CA GLU A 87 -1.85 8.44 -7.15
C GLU A 87 -3.26 8.37 -6.57
N TYR A 88 -3.65 9.29 -5.67
CA TYR A 88 -5.03 9.33 -5.15
C TYR A 88 -6.05 9.67 -6.24
N GLN A 89 -5.71 10.54 -7.19
CA GLN A 89 -6.55 10.81 -8.35
C GLN A 89 -6.70 9.56 -9.23
N LYS A 90 -5.62 8.81 -9.47
CA LYS A 90 -5.71 7.51 -10.16
C LYS A 90 -6.64 6.55 -9.42
N ALA A 91 -6.54 6.47 -8.09
CA ALA A 91 -7.45 5.66 -7.28
C ALA A 91 -8.92 6.08 -7.49
N ALA A 92 -9.23 7.36 -7.39
CA ALA A 92 -10.59 7.88 -7.60
C ALA A 92 -11.11 7.61 -9.03
N ASN A 93 -10.22 7.63 -10.02
CA ASN A 93 -10.55 7.36 -11.42
C ASN A 93 -10.82 5.88 -11.73
N THR A 94 -10.42 4.93 -10.86
CA THR A 94 -10.77 3.51 -11.06
C THR A 94 -12.28 3.27 -10.95
N GLY A 95 -13.01 4.17 -10.27
CA GLY A 95 -14.44 4.06 -10.01
C GLY A 95 -14.80 2.93 -9.04
N ASP A 96 -13.82 2.26 -8.42
CA ASP A 96 -14.02 1.19 -7.46
C ASP A 96 -14.17 1.78 -6.04
N ASP A 97 -15.31 1.55 -5.41
CA ASP A 97 -15.61 2.02 -4.04
C ASP A 97 -15.52 0.89 -3.00
N SER A 98 -14.81 -0.19 -3.31
CA SER A 98 -14.68 -1.32 -2.38
C SER A 98 -14.06 -0.85 -1.07
N TYR A 99 -14.71 -1.18 0.04
CA TYR A 99 -14.27 -0.80 1.40
C TYR A 99 -14.14 0.72 1.62
N GLY A 100 -14.86 1.54 0.86
CA GLY A 100 -14.82 3.01 0.99
C GLY A 100 -13.58 3.64 0.34
N ALA A 101 -12.96 2.94 -0.62
CA ALA A 101 -11.76 3.41 -1.30
C ALA A 101 -11.92 4.79 -1.95
N LYS A 102 -13.10 5.11 -2.49
CA LYS A 102 -13.34 6.42 -3.11
C LYS A 102 -13.30 7.54 -2.08
N ALA A 103 -13.97 7.36 -0.95
CA ALA A 103 -13.96 8.33 0.15
C ALA A 103 -12.54 8.54 0.69
N GLU A 104 -11.76 7.46 0.81
CA GLU A 104 -10.37 7.51 1.27
C GLU A 104 -9.47 8.25 0.26
N ALA A 105 -9.64 7.98 -1.04
CA ALA A 105 -8.94 8.70 -2.11
C ALA A 105 -9.30 10.19 -2.13
N ASP A 106 -10.59 10.54 -2.13
CA ASP A 106 -11.07 11.94 -2.13
C ASP A 106 -10.59 12.72 -0.91
N LYS A 107 -10.52 12.06 0.25
CA LYS A 107 -9.93 12.63 1.47
C LYS A 107 -8.47 12.98 1.25
N TYR A 108 -7.65 12.04 0.77
CA TYR A 108 -6.21 12.29 0.66
C TYR A 108 -5.79 13.13 -0.55
N VAL A 109 -6.64 13.26 -1.57
CA VAL A 109 -6.47 14.31 -2.58
C VAL A 109 -6.45 15.68 -1.92
N LYS A 110 -7.31 15.91 -0.92
CA LYS A 110 -7.42 17.20 -0.21
C LYS A 110 -6.39 17.35 0.90
N GLU A 111 -6.15 16.29 1.66
CA GLU A 111 -5.32 16.32 2.87
C GLU A 111 -4.15 15.33 2.80
N PRO A 112 -2.94 15.69 3.23
CA PRO A 112 -1.82 14.75 3.26
C PRO A 112 -2.05 13.64 4.27
N PHE A 113 -1.81 12.39 3.84
CA PHE A 113 -1.71 11.28 4.77
C PHE A 113 -0.51 11.52 5.69
N ARG A 114 -0.79 11.59 6.99
CA ARG A 114 0.24 11.64 8.03
C ARG A 114 0.18 10.33 8.78
N ARG A 115 1.24 9.54 8.68
CA ARG A 115 1.38 8.37 9.54
C ARG A 115 1.49 8.87 10.98
N ALA A 116 0.49 8.57 11.81
CA ALA A 116 0.58 8.83 13.25
C ALA A 116 1.86 8.15 13.76
N GLY A 117 2.75 8.94 14.34
CA GLY A 117 4.17 8.64 14.35
C GLY A 117 4.54 7.30 14.99
N LYS A 118 5.45 6.57 14.32
CA LYS A 118 6.71 6.24 15.00
C LYS A 118 7.48 7.56 15.13
N THR A 119 7.02 8.43 16.03
CA THR A 119 7.79 9.60 16.43
C THR A 119 8.98 9.02 17.15
N THR A 120 10.15 8.99 16.51
CA THR A 120 11.41 8.85 17.23
C THR A 120 11.48 10.04 18.17
N ILE A 121 11.14 9.81 19.44
CA ILE A 121 11.44 10.74 20.53
C ILE A 121 12.66 10.13 21.23
N GLY A 122 13.81 10.79 21.11
CA GLY A 122 15.03 10.49 21.85
C GLY A 122 16.10 9.77 21.05
#